data_AF-A0AAV6YKS3-F1
#
_entry.id   AF-A0AAV6YKS3-F1
#
_cell.length_a   1.000
_cell.length_b   1.000
_cell.length_c   1.000
_cell.angle_alpha   90.00
_cell.angle_beta   90.00
_cell.angle_gamma   90.00
#
_symmetry.space_group_name_H-M   'P 1'
#
loop_
_entity.id
_entity.type
_entity.pdbx_description
1 polymer ?
#
loop_
_entity_poly.entity_id
_entity_poly.type
_entity_poly.pdbx_seq_one_letter_code
_entity_poly.pdbx_strand_id
1 'polypeptide(L)'
;MGATCHACIGGTNVRNEMQKLQAEAPHIVVGTPGRVFDMLNRRYLSPKWIKMFVLDEADEMLSRGFKDQIYEIFQKLSTNIQVVLLSATMPTDVLEVTKKFMRDPIRILVKKEELTLEGIKQFYINVEREEWKLDTLCDLYETLTITQAVIFLNTRRKVDWLTEKMHARDFTVSALVSSVITLAGNEAA
;
A
#
# COMPACT_ATOMS: atom_id res chain seq x y z
N MET A 1 9.17 8.86 -27.55
CA MET A 1 9.58 7.72 -26.69
C MET A 1 8.68 7.73 -25.48
N GLY A 2 7.86 6.71 -25.28
CA GLY A 2 7.00 6.60 -24.10
C GLY A 2 7.25 5.25 -23.44
N ALA A 3 7.51 5.25 -22.13
CA ALA A 3 7.48 4.02 -21.36
C ALA A 3 6.03 3.61 -21.13
N THR A 4 5.74 2.33 -21.28
CA THR A 4 4.43 1.76 -20.98
C THR A 4 4.47 1.11 -19.60
N CYS A 5 3.46 1.41 -18.78
CA CYS A 5 3.35 0.94 -17.41
C CYS A 5 2.06 0.13 -17.26
N HIS A 6 2.10 -0.95 -16.48
CA HIS A 6 0.93 -1.76 -16.18
C HIS A 6 0.80 -2.04 -14.68
N ALA A 7 -0.41 -1.89 -14.16
CA ALA A 7 -0.73 -2.16 -12.76
C ALA A 7 -1.32 -3.57 -12.60
N CYS A 8 -0.62 -4.45 -11.89
CA CYS A 8 -1.02 -5.83 -11.55
C CYS A 8 -1.55 -5.87 -10.11
N ILE A 9 -2.83 -5.59 -9.91
CA ILE A 9 -3.44 -5.52 -8.57
C ILE A 9 -4.53 -6.58 -8.38
N GLY A 10 -4.76 -6.98 -7.12
CA GLY A 10 -5.87 -7.88 -6.79
C GLY A 10 -7.24 -7.26 -7.10
N GLY A 11 -8.28 -8.09 -7.25
CA GLY A 11 -9.66 -7.63 -7.48
C GLY A 11 -10.02 -7.30 -8.93
N THR A 12 -9.03 -7.25 -9.84
CA THR A 12 -9.25 -7.04 -11.28
C THR A 12 -9.39 -8.38 -12.04
N ASN A 13 -9.99 -8.32 -13.24
CA ASN A 13 -10.18 -9.48 -14.11
C ASN A 13 -8.84 -9.96 -14.70
N VAL A 14 -8.40 -11.13 -14.24
CA VAL A 14 -7.13 -11.76 -14.63
C VAL A 14 -7.02 -11.94 -16.15
N ARG A 15 -8.09 -12.34 -16.85
CA ARG A 15 -8.05 -12.56 -18.30
C ARG A 15 -7.76 -11.27 -19.07
N ASN A 16 -8.32 -10.16 -18.63
CA ASN A 16 -8.10 -8.86 -19.26
C ASN A 16 -6.67 -8.37 -19.02
N GLU A 17 -6.13 -8.55 -17.80
CA GLU A 17 -4.73 -8.23 -17.50
C GLU A 17 -3.77 -9.08 -18.33
N MET A 18 -4.03 -10.38 -18.46
CA MET A 18 -3.24 -11.28 -19.30
C MET A 18 -3.15 -10.80 -20.74
N GLN A 19 -4.29 -10.46 -21.35
CA GLN A 19 -4.34 -10.00 -22.72
C GLN A 19 -3.53 -8.70 -22.89
N LYS A 20 -3.63 -7.77 -21.95
CA LYS A 20 -2.85 -6.52 -21.97
C LYS A 20 -1.35 -6.78 -21.82
N LEU A 21 -0.94 -7.61 -20.86
CA LEU A 21 0.47 -7.96 -20.65
C LEU A 21 1.09 -8.62 -21.89
N GLN A 22 0.35 -9.51 -22.54
CA GLN A 22 0.82 -10.20 -23.74
C GLN A 22 0.82 -9.31 -24.98
N ALA A 23 -0.17 -8.41 -25.12
CA ALA A 23 -0.28 -7.53 -26.28
C ALA A 23 0.71 -6.37 -26.24
N GLU A 24 0.89 -5.76 -25.06
CA GLU A 24 1.66 -4.51 -24.93
C GLU A 24 3.10 -4.73 -24.46
N ALA A 25 3.38 -5.85 -23.78
CA ALA A 25 4.68 -6.15 -23.15
C ALA A 25 5.25 -4.91 -22.41
N PRO A 26 4.59 -4.47 -21.32
CA PRO A 26 4.90 -3.19 -20.69
C PRO A 26 6.34 -3.10 -20.20
N HIS A 27 6.91 -1.90 -20.27
CA HIS A 27 8.26 -1.63 -19.78
C HIS A 27 8.36 -1.69 -18.25
N ILE A 28 7.27 -1.30 -17.56
CA ILE A 28 7.19 -1.26 -16.10
C ILE A 28 5.93 -1.98 -15.64
N VAL A 29 6.07 -2.86 -14.65
CA VAL A 29 4.95 -3.52 -13.96
C VAL A 29 4.99 -3.13 -12.49
N VAL A 30 3.89 -2.57 -11.99
CA VAL A 30 3.69 -2.23 -10.58
C VAL A 30 2.56 -3.10 -10.06
N GLY A 31 2.68 -3.74 -8.90
CA GLY A 31 1.61 -4.61 -8.44
C GLY A 31 1.79 -5.15 -7.05
N THR A 32 0.72 -5.75 -6.52
CA THR A 32 0.77 -6.41 -5.22
C THR A 32 1.50 -7.75 -5.35
N PRO A 33 2.26 -8.20 -4.32
CA PRO A 33 3.06 -9.41 -4.42
C PRO A 33 2.27 -10.63 -4.91
N GLY A 34 1.06 -10.84 -4.37
CA GLY A 34 0.21 -11.95 -4.79
C GLY A 34 -0.18 -11.95 -6.27
N ARG A 35 -0.52 -10.78 -6.86
CA ARG A 35 -0.90 -10.70 -8.27
C ARG A 35 0.32 -10.80 -9.19
N VAL A 36 1.42 -10.16 -8.85
CA VAL A 36 2.68 -10.25 -9.62
C VAL A 36 3.20 -11.69 -9.63
N PHE A 37 3.15 -12.37 -8.49
CA PHE A 37 3.51 -13.77 -8.36
C PHE A 37 2.66 -14.68 -9.28
N ASP A 38 1.34 -14.50 -9.30
CA ASP A 38 0.44 -15.25 -10.19
C ASP A 38 0.78 -15.01 -11.67
N MET A 39 1.04 -13.75 -12.07
CA MET A 39 1.42 -13.41 -13.45
C MET A 39 2.76 -14.04 -13.87
N LEU A 40 3.74 -14.11 -12.98
CA LEU A 40 5.01 -14.79 -13.21
C LEU A 40 4.85 -16.32 -13.29
N ASN A 41 4.08 -16.91 -12.38
CA ASN A 41 3.84 -18.36 -12.34
C ASN A 41 3.15 -18.87 -13.60
N ARG A 42 2.13 -18.15 -14.05
CA ARG A 42 1.38 -18.50 -15.26
C ARG A 42 2.10 -18.10 -16.55
N ARG A 43 3.32 -17.54 -16.44
CA ARG A 43 4.19 -17.11 -17.55
C ARG A 43 3.59 -16.01 -18.42
N TYR A 44 2.70 -15.19 -17.85
CA TYR A 44 2.20 -13.98 -18.52
C TYR A 44 3.18 -12.83 -18.41
N LEU A 45 3.96 -12.80 -17.33
CA LEU A 45 5.12 -11.92 -17.18
C LEU A 45 6.40 -12.75 -17.38
N SER A 46 7.24 -12.35 -18.33
CA SER A 46 8.52 -13.02 -18.58
C SER A 46 9.62 -12.41 -17.69
N PRO A 47 10.25 -13.18 -16.77
CA PRO A 47 11.31 -12.66 -15.92
C PRO A 47 12.62 -12.41 -16.69
N LYS A 48 12.76 -12.96 -17.90
CA LYS A 48 13.98 -12.92 -18.71
C LYS A 48 14.50 -11.51 -18.95
N TRP A 49 13.60 -10.54 -19.09
CA TRP A 49 13.93 -9.16 -19.48
C TRP A 49 13.93 -8.19 -18.30
N ILE A 50 13.57 -8.67 -17.10
CA ILE A 50 13.50 -7.84 -15.90
C ILE A 50 14.92 -7.58 -15.39
N LYS A 51 15.31 -6.30 -15.38
CA LYS A 51 16.63 -5.85 -14.92
C LYS A 51 16.61 -5.22 -13.53
N MET A 52 15.43 -4.84 -13.04
CA MET A 52 15.25 -4.17 -11.75
C MET A 52 14.02 -4.72 -11.03
N PHE A 53 14.16 -4.93 -9.72
CA PHE A 53 13.08 -5.30 -8.81
C PHE A 53 13.06 -4.29 -7.66
N VAL A 54 11.91 -3.65 -7.44
CA VAL A 54 11.73 -2.62 -6.41
C VAL A 54 10.72 -3.15 -5.39
N LEU A 55 11.12 -3.18 -4.12
CA LEU A 55 10.24 -3.42 -2.99
C LEU A 55 9.97 -2.07 -2.31
N ASP A 56 8.73 -1.61 -2.42
CA ASP A 56 8.26 -0.39 -1.74
C ASP A 56 7.47 -0.77 -0.48
N GLU A 57 7.54 0.07 0.56
CA GLU A 57 6.96 -0.20 1.89
C GLU A 57 7.29 -1.61 2.42
N ALA A 58 8.56 -2.00 2.38
CA ALA A 58 8.96 -3.38 2.65
C ALA A 58 8.63 -3.88 4.07
N ASP A 59 8.64 -3.01 5.08
CA ASP A 59 8.19 -3.32 6.43
C ASP A 59 6.71 -3.72 6.48
N GLU A 60 5.88 -2.98 5.75
CA GLU A 60 4.45 -3.28 5.61
C GLU A 60 4.25 -4.62 4.91
N MET A 61 4.91 -4.84 3.77
CA MET A 61 4.72 -6.05 2.98
C MET A 61 5.07 -7.31 3.77
N LEU A 62 6.14 -7.27 4.55
CA LEU A 62 6.56 -8.40 5.39
C LEU A 62 5.62 -8.59 6.59
N SER A 63 5.10 -7.51 7.18
CA SER A 63 4.13 -7.59 8.28
C SER A 63 2.80 -8.23 7.86
N ARG A 64 2.40 -8.04 6.59
CA ARG A 64 1.19 -8.63 6.00
C ARG A 64 1.34 -10.09 5.58
N GLY A 65 2.51 -10.70 5.85
CA GLY A 65 2.76 -12.09 5.51
C GLY A 65 3.12 -12.31 4.03
N PHE A 66 3.54 -11.28 3.29
CA PHE A 66 3.98 -11.45 1.89
C PHE A 66 5.42 -11.98 1.74
N LYS A 67 6.08 -12.35 2.84
CA LYS A 67 7.48 -12.80 2.87
C LYS A 67 7.72 -13.96 1.89
N ASP A 68 6.85 -14.95 1.90
CA ASP A 68 6.98 -16.14 1.05
C ASP A 68 6.75 -15.80 -0.43
N GLN A 69 5.70 -15.05 -0.78
CA GLN A 69 5.47 -14.65 -2.17
C GLN A 69 6.62 -13.79 -2.72
N ILE A 70 7.17 -12.87 -1.93
CA ILE A 70 8.33 -12.06 -2.34
C ILE A 70 9.54 -12.96 -2.61
N TYR A 71 9.79 -13.95 -1.74
CA TYR A 71 10.87 -14.91 -1.92
C TYR A 71 10.71 -15.72 -3.22
N GLU A 72 9.50 -16.21 -3.50
CA GLU A 72 9.22 -16.98 -4.71
C GLU A 72 9.27 -16.13 -5.99
N ILE A 73 8.86 -14.86 -5.94
CA ILE A 73 9.07 -13.90 -7.04
C ILE A 73 10.57 -13.78 -7.30
N PHE A 74 11.36 -13.51 -6.28
CA PHE A 74 12.79 -13.29 -6.42
C PHE A 74 13.52 -14.51 -7.03
N GLN A 75 13.14 -15.73 -6.64
CA GLN A 75 13.70 -16.96 -7.20
C GLN A 75 13.48 -17.13 -8.71
N LYS A 76 12.46 -16.47 -9.27
CA LYS A 76 12.17 -16.52 -10.72
C LYS A 76 12.94 -15.47 -11.51
N LEU A 77 13.50 -14.47 -10.83
CA LEU A 77 14.22 -13.36 -11.46
C LEU A 77 15.66 -13.76 -11.79
N SER A 78 16.26 -12.99 -12.70
CA SER A 78 17.66 -13.19 -13.07
C SER A 78 18.57 -12.98 -11.86
N THR A 79 19.66 -13.75 -11.77
CA THR A 79 20.65 -13.61 -10.70
C THR A 79 21.34 -12.24 -10.74
N ASN A 80 21.42 -11.58 -11.90
CA ASN A 80 22.06 -10.27 -12.07
C ASN A 80 21.08 -9.09 -11.96
N ILE A 81 19.91 -9.32 -11.37
CA ILE A 81 18.91 -8.27 -11.18
C ILE A 81 19.38 -7.20 -10.17
N GLN A 82 19.08 -5.94 -10.45
CA GLN A 82 19.22 -4.86 -9.47
C GLN A 82 18.03 -4.87 -8.52
N VAL A 83 18.28 -4.90 -7.22
CA VAL A 83 17.23 -4.84 -6.19
C VAL A 83 17.28 -3.50 -5.49
N VAL A 84 16.14 -2.83 -5.40
CA VAL A 84 15.95 -1.60 -4.62
C VAL A 84 14.91 -1.90 -3.54
N LEU A 85 15.20 -1.53 -2.29
CA LEU A 85 14.27 -1.66 -1.18
C LEU A 85 14.06 -0.29 -0.55
N LEU A 86 12.80 0.10 -0.43
CA LEU A 86 12.33 1.31 0.20
C LEU A 86 11.44 0.91 1.37
N SER A 87 11.67 1.50 2.53
CA SER A 87 10.95 1.18 3.76
C SER A 87 11.06 2.33 4.75
N ALA A 88 9.97 2.64 5.45
CA ALA A 88 9.97 3.67 6.49
C ALA A 88 10.71 3.19 7.74
N THR A 89 10.58 1.89 8.05
CA THR A 89 11.27 1.25 9.16
C THR A 89 12.12 0.06 8.70
N MET A 90 13.12 -0.32 9.51
CA MET A 90 14.03 -1.43 9.20
C MET A 90 14.00 -2.49 10.32
N PRO A 91 12.87 -3.21 10.52
CA PRO A 91 12.82 -4.33 11.45
C PRO A 91 13.70 -5.50 10.96
N THR A 92 13.94 -6.47 11.84
CA THR A 92 14.80 -7.63 11.56
C THR A 92 14.41 -8.36 10.27
N ASP A 93 13.12 -8.54 10.00
CA ASP A 93 12.64 -9.21 8.78
C ASP A 93 13.05 -8.48 7.50
N VAL A 94 12.99 -7.13 7.48
CA VAL A 94 13.44 -6.32 6.33
C VAL A 94 14.96 -6.44 6.17
N LEU A 95 15.71 -6.43 7.28
CA LEU A 95 17.15 -6.64 7.25
C LEU A 95 17.52 -8.04 6.73
N GLU A 96 16.76 -9.09 7.05
CA GLU A 96 16.98 -10.43 6.49
C GLU A 96 16.78 -10.47 4.98
N VAL A 97 15.72 -9.81 4.48
CA VAL A 97 15.43 -9.67 3.05
C VAL A 97 16.60 -9.02 2.33
N THR A 98 17.14 -7.91 2.85
CA THR A 98 18.32 -7.26 2.23
C THR A 98 19.53 -8.18 2.18
N LYS A 99 19.81 -8.95 3.24
CA LYS A 99 20.95 -9.89 3.29
C LYS A 99 20.80 -11.06 2.31
N LYS A 100 19.57 -11.52 2.06
CA LYS A 100 19.30 -12.66 1.16
C LYS A 100 19.26 -12.26 -0.31
N PHE A 101 18.73 -11.08 -0.62
CA PHE A 101 18.40 -10.70 -2.00
C PHE A 101 19.35 -9.68 -2.61
N MET A 102 20.09 -8.92 -1.80
CA MET A 102 20.97 -7.86 -2.29
C MET A 102 22.43 -8.29 -2.26
N ARG A 103 23.19 -7.83 -3.25
CA ARG A 103 24.65 -8.00 -3.34
C ARG A 103 25.29 -6.65 -3.04
N ASP A 104 26.01 -6.58 -1.93
CA ASP A 104 26.71 -5.36 -1.49
C ASP A 104 25.87 -4.07 -1.62
N PRO A 105 24.71 -3.98 -0.94
CA PRO A 105 23.79 -2.85 -1.14
C PRO A 105 24.35 -1.56 -0.52
N ILE A 106 24.22 -0.47 -1.28
CA ILE A 106 24.38 0.89 -0.73
C ILE A 106 23.23 1.14 0.25
N ARG A 107 23.57 1.56 1.47
CA ARG A 107 22.59 1.84 2.53
C ARG A 107 22.47 3.33 2.76
N ILE A 108 21.28 3.87 2.50
CA ILE A 108 20.91 5.24 2.82
C ILE A 108 19.90 5.13 3.97
N LEU A 109 20.36 5.40 5.20
CA LEU A 109 19.56 5.24 6.42
C LEU A 109 19.41 6.60 7.10
N VAL A 110 18.18 6.91 7.53
CA VAL A 110 17.88 8.07 8.36
C VAL A 110 17.97 7.65 9.82
N LYS A 111 18.64 8.45 10.67
CA LYS A 111 18.75 8.15 12.10
C LYS A 111 17.39 8.30 12.77
N LYS A 112 17.06 7.38 13.69
CA LYS A 112 15.78 7.35 14.40
C LYS A 112 15.47 8.64 15.19
N GLU A 113 16.49 9.38 15.62
CA GLU A 113 16.35 10.66 16.33
C GLU A 113 15.84 11.79 15.41
N GLU A 114 16.04 11.69 14.10
CA GLU A 114 15.52 12.61 13.08
C GLU A 114 14.15 12.17 12.53
N LEU A 115 13.59 11.04 13.03
CA LEU A 115 12.18 10.69 12.81
C LEU A 115 11.27 11.39 13.83
N THR A 116 11.73 12.49 14.44
CA THR A 116 10.75 13.46 14.91
C THR A 116 10.10 14.02 13.66
N LEU A 117 8.77 13.92 13.61
CA LEU A 117 8.01 14.48 12.50
C LEU A 117 8.07 16.01 12.65
N GLU A 118 9.24 16.61 12.37
CA GLU A 118 9.43 18.06 12.41
C GLU A 118 8.41 18.68 11.45
N GLY A 119 7.44 19.40 12.00
CA GLY A 119 6.30 19.95 11.26
C GLY A 119 4.96 19.26 11.53
N ILE A 120 4.92 18.07 12.14
CA ILE A 120 3.68 17.40 12.57
C ILE A 120 3.48 17.62 14.07
N LYS A 121 2.51 18.47 14.39
CA LYS A 121 2.04 18.66 15.76
C LYS A 121 1.17 17.47 16.16
N GLN A 122 1.59 16.75 17.19
CA GLN A 122 0.89 15.58 17.70
C GLN A 122 0.14 15.95 18.98
N PHE A 123 -1.14 15.60 19.04
CA PHE A 123 -2.02 15.85 20.19
C PHE A 123 -2.78 14.57 20.54
N TYR A 124 -3.26 14.49 21.78
CA TYR A 124 -4.21 13.47 22.20
C TYR A 124 -5.34 14.12 22.99
N ILE A 125 -6.52 13.54 22.89
CA ILE A 125 -7.68 13.90 23.72
C ILE A 125 -8.00 12.67 24.56
N ASN A 126 -7.95 12.83 25.88
CA ASN A 126 -8.33 11.76 26.79
C ASN A 126 -9.85 11.68 26.86
N VAL A 127 -10.43 10.63 26.29
CA VAL A 127 -11.86 10.40 26.29
C VAL A 127 -12.14 9.17 27.16
N GLU A 128 -12.88 9.37 28.25
CA GLU A 128 -13.14 8.30 29.24
C GLU A 128 -13.98 7.15 28.69
N ARG A 129 -14.88 7.46 27.75
CA ARG A 129 -15.82 6.50 27.18
C ARG A 129 -15.78 6.48 25.67
N GLU A 130 -15.99 5.31 25.09
CA GLU A 130 -15.91 5.12 23.64
C GLU A 130 -16.99 5.93 22.89
N GLU A 131 -18.19 6.01 23.44
CA GLU A 131 -19.32 6.76 22.88
C GLU A 131 -19.03 8.26 22.75
N TRP A 132 -18.18 8.83 23.62
CA TRP A 132 -17.85 10.26 23.61
C TRP A 132 -16.88 10.65 22.49
N LYS A 133 -16.23 9.68 21.83
CA LYS A 133 -15.31 9.97 20.72
C LYS A 133 -16.02 10.58 19.52
N LEU A 134 -17.26 10.18 19.25
CA LEU A 134 -18.04 10.70 18.13
C LEU A 134 -18.35 12.18 18.33
N ASP A 135 -18.80 12.56 19.53
CA ASP A 135 -19.12 13.97 19.83
C ASP A 135 -17.85 14.81 19.85
N THR A 136 -16.77 14.31 20.46
CA THR A 136 -15.45 14.98 20.42
C THR A 136 -14.97 15.19 18.98
N LEU A 137 -15.17 14.22 18.09
CA LEU A 137 -14.79 14.34 16.69
C LEU A 137 -15.61 15.42 15.97
N CYS A 138 -16.93 15.48 16.21
CA CYS A 138 -17.78 16.53 15.65
C CYS A 138 -17.36 17.92 16.14
N ASP A 139 -17.11 18.07 17.44
CA ASP A 139 -16.63 19.33 18.03
C ASP A 139 -15.32 19.81 17.36
N LEU A 140 -14.42 18.88 17.02
CA LEU A 140 -13.19 19.20 16.28
C LEU A 140 -13.47 19.73 14.87
N TYR A 141 -14.44 19.16 14.15
CA TYR A 141 -14.81 19.64 12.82
C TYR A 141 -15.55 20.98 12.85
N GLU A 142 -16.30 21.27 13.91
CA GLU A 142 -16.98 22.57 14.07
C GLU A 142 -16.01 23.68 14.50
N THR A 143 -15.04 23.35 15.35
CA THR A 143 -14.10 24.33 15.92
C THR A 143 -12.92 24.62 14.99
N LEU A 144 -12.50 23.64 14.20
CA LEU A 144 -11.31 23.75 13.35
C LEU A 144 -11.72 23.85 11.88
N THR A 145 -11.13 24.81 11.16
CA THR A 145 -11.19 24.83 9.69
C THR A 145 -10.30 23.73 9.12
N ILE A 146 -10.91 22.58 8.81
CA ILE A 146 -10.25 21.41 8.22
C ILE A 146 -10.57 21.37 6.72
N THR A 147 -9.55 21.32 5.86
CA THR A 147 -9.74 21.15 4.41
C THR A 147 -9.98 19.69 4.06
N GLN A 148 -9.09 18.82 4.52
CA GLN A 148 -9.16 17.37 4.35
C GLN A 148 -8.57 16.70 5.58
N ALA A 149 -9.18 15.59 6.00
CA ALA A 149 -8.68 14.78 7.12
C ALA A 149 -8.89 13.30 6.82
N VAL A 150 -7.99 12.47 7.38
CA VAL A 150 -8.09 11.01 7.34
C VAL A 150 -8.32 10.52 8.76
N ILE A 151 -9.38 9.73 8.95
CA ILE A 151 -9.74 9.15 10.25
C ILE A 151 -9.49 7.65 10.20
N PHE A 152 -8.54 7.17 11.00
CA PHE A 152 -8.20 5.76 11.07
C PHE A 152 -9.06 5.03 12.10
N LEU A 153 -9.59 3.86 11.72
CA LEU A 153 -10.41 3.00 12.57
C LEU A 153 -9.93 1.56 12.46
N ASN A 154 -9.96 0.84 13.57
CA ASN A 154 -9.38 -0.51 13.64
C ASN A 154 -10.25 -1.60 13.00
N THR A 155 -11.56 -1.37 12.82
CA THR A 155 -12.48 -2.41 12.32
C THR A 155 -13.42 -1.86 11.26
N ARG A 156 -13.71 -2.69 10.24
CA ARG A 156 -14.68 -2.36 9.18
C ARG A 156 -16.04 -1.96 9.74
N ARG A 157 -16.57 -2.73 10.70
CA ARG A 157 -17.87 -2.43 11.33
C ARG A 157 -17.91 -1.03 11.90
N LYS A 158 -16.79 -0.54 12.45
CA LYS A 158 -16.70 0.79 13.02
C LYS A 158 -16.56 1.87 11.96
N VAL A 159 -15.91 1.56 10.83
CA VAL A 159 -15.89 2.44 9.64
C VAL A 159 -17.30 2.67 9.12
N ASP A 160 -18.05 1.58 8.90
CA ASP A 160 -19.43 1.65 8.41
C ASP A 160 -20.31 2.45 9.39
N TRP A 161 -20.23 2.13 10.68
CA TRP A 161 -20.95 2.84 11.74
C TRP A 161 -20.60 4.33 11.81
N LEU A 162 -19.30 4.69 11.78
CA LEU A 162 -18.90 6.09 11.88
C LEU A 162 -19.37 6.88 10.65
N THR A 163 -19.27 6.27 9.47
CA THR A 163 -19.70 6.89 8.20
C THR A 163 -21.19 7.22 8.26
N GLU A 164 -22.03 6.27 8.67
CA GLU A 164 -23.47 6.50 8.84
C GLU A 164 -23.76 7.61 9.87
N LYS A 165 -23.05 7.61 11.00
CA LYS A 165 -23.24 8.63 12.04
C LYS A 165 -22.80 10.03 11.61
N MET A 166 -21.74 10.13 10.82
CA MET A 166 -21.27 11.41 10.29
C MET A 166 -22.20 11.91 9.18
N HIS A 167 -22.68 11.05 8.28
CA HIS A 167 -23.70 11.41 7.28
C HIS A 167 -25.01 11.88 7.91
N ALA A 168 -25.45 11.23 8.99
CA ALA A 168 -26.65 11.64 9.73
C ALA A 168 -26.53 13.01 10.44
N ARG A 169 -25.30 13.55 10.52
CA ARG A 169 -24.99 14.89 11.04
C ARG A 169 -24.55 15.85 9.93
N ASP A 170 -24.90 15.54 8.67
CA ASP A 170 -24.64 16.34 7.47
C ASP A 170 -23.14 16.53 7.13
N PHE A 171 -22.24 15.73 7.70
CA PHE A 171 -20.84 15.73 7.29
C PHE A 171 -20.66 14.98 5.97
N THR A 172 -19.91 15.57 5.03
CA THR A 172 -19.52 14.89 3.79
C THR A 172 -18.30 14.01 4.05
N VAL A 173 -18.51 12.70 4.19
CA VAL A 173 -17.43 11.72 4.40
C VAL A 173 -17.46 10.59 3.38
N SER A 174 -16.28 10.05 3.07
CA SER A 174 -16.11 8.85 2.25
C SER A 174 -15.34 7.81 3.04
N ALA A 175 -15.72 6.54 2.89
CA ALA A 175 -15.11 5.41 3.59
C ALA A 175 -14.31 4.53 2.64
N LEU A 176 -13.13 4.12 3.10
CA LEU A 176 -12.26 3.18 2.39
C LEU A 176 -12.00 1.97 3.30
N VAL A 177 -12.34 0.77 2.82
CA VAL A 177 -12.07 -0.51 3.49
C VAL A 177 -11.48 -1.49 2.47
N SER A 178 -10.63 -2.43 2.93
CA SER A 178 -9.82 -3.29 2.04
C SER A 178 -10.60 -4.18 1.07
N SER A 179 -11.93 -4.27 1.19
CA SER A 179 -12.80 -5.06 0.30
C SER A 179 -13.62 -4.22 -0.70
N VAL A 180 -13.55 -2.87 -0.65
CA VAL A 180 -14.41 -1.98 -1.44
C VAL A 180 -13.64 -1.20 -2.54
N ILE A 181 -12.35 -1.48 -2.74
CA ILE A 181 -11.52 -0.78 -3.73
C ILE A 181 -12.01 -0.94 -5.19
N THR A 182 -12.99 -1.81 -5.48
CA THR A 182 -13.47 -2.07 -6.85
C THR A 182 -14.72 -1.28 -7.29
N LEU A 183 -15.34 -0.42 -6.48
CA LEU A 183 -16.64 0.19 -6.86
C LEU A 183 -16.66 1.72 -7.03
N ALA A 184 -15.58 2.45 -6.77
CA ALA A 184 -15.56 3.91 -6.92
C ALA A 184 -15.39 4.40 -8.39
N GLY A 185 -15.81 3.61 -9.38
CA GLY A 185 -15.62 3.89 -10.80
C GLY A 185 -16.88 4.14 -11.62
N ASN A 186 -18.08 4.20 -11.03
CA ASN A 186 -19.31 4.21 -11.83
C ASN A 186 -20.44 5.14 -11.38
N GLU A 187 -20.14 6.19 -10.62
CA GLU A 187 -21.10 7.27 -10.36
C GLU A 187 -20.49 8.63 -10.72
N ALA A 188 -20.34 8.87 -12.03
CA ALA A 188 -20.24 10.20 -12.62
C ALA A 188 -20.68 10.11 -14.09
N ALA A 189 -22.00 10.17 -14.29
CA ALA A 189 -22.65 10.53 -15.55
C ALA A 189 -23.94 11.28 -15.22
#